data_AF-A0A1G1J9G1-F1
#
_entry.id   AF-A0A1G1J9G1-F1
#
_cell.length_a   1.000
_cell.length_b   1.000
_cell.length_c   1.000
_cell.angle_alpha   90.00
_cell.angle_beta   90.00
_cell.angle_gamma   90.00
#
_symmetry.space_group_name_H-M   'P 1'
#
loop_
_entity.id
_entity.type
_entity.pdbx_description
1 polymer ?
#
loop_
_entity_poly.entity_id
_entity_poly.type
_entity_poly.pdbx_seq_one_letter_code
_entity_poly.pdbx_strand_id
1 'polypeptide(L)'
;MTIAWYGHLRFKHVGLWKVIVISWLIAFVEYCFQVPANRIGSYQFSTAQLKTIQEVITLTVFCVFSLVYLKEDLRWNYLVGFALM
;
A
#
# COMPACT_ATOMS: atom_id res chain seq x y z
N MET A 1 1.89 -2.80 -1.34
CA MET A 1 2.13 -3.37 0.00
C MET A 1 0.94 -3.23 0.95
N THR A 2 0.01 -2.30 0.69
CA THR A 2 -1.11 -1.98 1.57
C THR A 2 -2.02 -3.17 1.88
N ILE A 3 -2.31 -4.02 0.89
CA ILE A 3 -3.27 -5.12 1.08
C ILE A 3 -2.64 -6.24 1.92
N ALA A 4 -1.37 -6.59 1.66
CA ALA A 4 -0.65 -7.61 2.42
C ALA A 4 -0.50 -7.23 3.91
N TRP A 5 -0.33 -5.94 4.20
CA TRP A 5 -0.08 -5.45 5.55
C TRP A 5 -1.36 -5.17 6.35
N TYR A 6 -2.39 -4.60 5.72
CA TYR A 6 -3.60 -4.15 6.42
C TYR A 6 -4.84 -5.01 6.13
N GLY A 7 -4.81 -5.84 5.07
CA GLY A 7 -5.92 -6.72 4.66
C GLY A 7 -6.36 -7.73 5.73
N HIS A 8 -5.41 -8.26 6.49
CA HIS A 8 -5.72 -9.24 7.52
C HIS A 8 -6.33 -8.63 8.79
N LEU A 9 -6.26 -7.29 8.97
CA LEU A 9 -6.77 -6.64 10.18
C LEU A 9 -8.29 -6.74 10.33
N ARG A 10 -9.01 -7.00 9.24
CA ARG A 10 -10.45 -7.31 9.23
C ARG A 10 -10.75 -8.74 9.69
N PHE A 11 -9.75 -9.62 9.65
CA PHE A 11 -9.87 -11.06 9.91
C PHE A 11 -9.08 -11.47 11.17
N LYS A 12 -9.28 -10.76 12.28
CA LYS A 12 -8.57 -11.00 13.56
C LYS A 12 -8.81 -12.40 14.17
N HIS A 13 -9.83 -13.12 13.71
CA HIS A 13 -10.19 -14.45 14.16
C HIS A 13 -9.45 -15.58 13.42
N VAL A 14 -8.68 -15.25 12.37
CA VAL A 14 -7.96 -16.22 11.55
C VAL A 14 -6.56 -16.45 12.14
N GLY A 15 -6.13 -17.71 12.22
CA GLY A 15 -4.82 -18.05 12.79
C GLY A 15 -3.66 -17.34 12.09
N LEU A 16 -2.73 -16.81 12.88
CA LEU A 16 -1.58 -16.00 12.43
C LEU A 16 -0.81 -16.65 11.29
N TRP A 17 -0.60 -17.97 11.31
CA TRP A 17 0.13 -18.67 10.26
C TRP A 17 -0.55 -18.57 8.88
N LYS A 18 -1.89 -18.61 8.81
CA LYS A 18 -2.64 -18.45 7.55
C LYS A 18 -2.52 -17.02 7.03
N VAL A 19 -2.62 -16.05 7.93
CA VAL A 19 -2.45 -14.64 7.61
C VAL A 19 -1.06 -14.37 7.03
N ILE A 20 -0.01 -14.88 7.67
CA ILE A 20 1.37 -14.71 7.20
C ILE A 20 1.55 -15.28 5.79
N VAL A 21 1.07 -16.50 5.53
CA VAL A 21 1.19 -17.14 4.21
C VAL A 21 0.42 -16.38 3.13
N ILE A 22 -0.81 -15.96 3.42
CA ILE A 22 -1.64 -15.20 2.47
C ILE A 22 -1.03 -13.82 2.19
N SER A 23 -0.60 -13.10 3.24
CA SER A 23 0.07 -11.81 3.10
C SER A 23 1.36 -11.92 2.29
N TRP A 24 2.10 -13.03 2.42
CA TRP A 24 3.31 -13.27 1.64
C TRP A 24 3.02 -13.48 0.15
N LEU A 25 1.96 -14.23 -0.18
CA LEU A 25 1.52 -14.40 -1.57
C LEU A 25 1.05 -13.08 -2.20
N ILE A 26 0.33 -12.26 -1.45
CA ILE A 26 -0.13 -10.94 -1.91
C ILE A 26 1.07 -10.01 -2.12
N ALA A 27 2.00 -9.96 -1.16
CA ALA A 27 3.21 -9.14 -1.27
C ALA A 27 4.07 -9.54 -2.49
N PHE A 28 4.15 -10.83 -2.80
CA PHE A 28 4.86 -11.31 -3.99
C PHE A 28 4.28 -10.71 -5.28
N VAL A 29 2.95 -10.73 -5.44
CA VAL A 29 2.29 -10.14 -6.60
C VAL A 29 2.55 -8.62 -6.66
N GLU A 30 2.45 -7.92 -5.52
CA GLU A 30 2.73 -6.48 -5.47
C GLU A 30 4.19 -6.17 -5.88
N TYR A 31 5.16 -7.00 -5.48
CA TYR A 31 6.56 -6.89 -5.90
C TYR A 31 6.75 -7.13 -7.40
N CYS A 32 6.04 -8.11 -7.98
CA CYS A 32 6.10 -8.40 -9.41
C CYS A 32 5.72 -7.20 -10.28
N PHE A 33 4.86 -6.30 -9.79
CA PHE A 33 4.53 -5.05 -10.49
C PHE A 33 5.49 -3.91 -10.14
N GLN A 34 5.89 -3.81 -8.87
CA GLN A 34 6.69 -2.69 -8.38
C GLN A 34 8.13 -2.71 -8.93
N VAL A 35 8.75 -3.88 -9.07
CA VAL A 35 10.11 -4.03 -9.59
C VAL A 35 10.25 -3.60 -11.06
N PRO A 36 9.44 -4.10 -12.01
CA PRO A 36 9.52 -3.65 -13.41
C PRO A 36 9.10 -2.19 -13.56
N ALA A 37 8.11 -1.71 -12.81
CA ALA A 37 7.71 -0.30 -12.84
C ALA A 37 8.86 0.64 -12.44
N ASN A 38 9.57 0.32 -11.35
CA ASN A 38 10.73 1.10 -10.92
C ASN A 38 11.89 0.99 -11.90
N ARG A 39 12.09 -0.19 -12.52
CA ARG A 39 13.15 -0.38 -13.50
C ARG A 39 12.90 0.42 -14.78
N ILE A 40 11.67 0.38 -15.32
CA ILE A 40 11.26 1.19 -16.47
C ILE A 40 11.33 2.69 -16.12
N GLY A 41 10.86 3.06 -14.93
CA GLY A 41 10.91 4.44 -14.46
C GLY A 41 12.33 4.99 -14.30
N SER A 42 13.31 4.17 -13.92
CA SER A 42 14.72 4.57 -13.74
C SER A 42 15.43 5.00 -15.02
N TYR A 43 14.85 4.72 -16.20
CA TYR A 43 15.39 5.21 -17.46
C TYR A 43 15.05 6.68 -17.72
N GLN A 44 14.03 7.24 -17.06
CA GLN A 44 13.53 8.59 -17.32
C GLN A 44 13.52 9.48 -16.07
N PHE A 45 13.43 8.89 -14.88
CA PHE A 45 13.32 9.61 -13.62
C PHE A 45 14.50 9.30 -12.70
N SER A 46 14.89 10.27 -11.88
CA SER A 46 15.88 10.02 -10.82
C SER A 46 15.30 9.12 -9.73
N THR A 47 16.17 8.46 -8.96
CA THR A 47 15.76 7.62 -7.84
C THR A 47 14.88 8.37 -6.83
N ALA A 48 15.15 9.66 -6.62
CA ALA A 48 14.35 10.52 -5.75
C ALA A 48 12.92 10.70 -6.29
N GLN A 49 12.77 11.00 -7.58
CA GLN A 49 11.46 11.16 -8.21
C GLN A 49 10.65 9.85 -8.19
N LEU A 50 11.29 8.71 -8.45
CA LEU A 50 10.62 7.39 -8.38
C LEU A 50 10.12 7.10 -6.97
N LYS A 51 10.92 7.45 -5.95
CA LYS A 51 10.52 7.29 -4.56
C LYS A 51 9.33 8.16 -4.20
N THR A 52 9.32 9.43 -4.61
CA THR A 52 8.19 10.34 -4.41
C THR A 52 6.92 9.82 -5.08
N ILE A 53 7.00 9.37 -6.34
CA ILE A 53 5.85 8.79 -7.05
C ILE A 53 5.34 7.55 -6.32
N GLN A 54 6.24 6.69 -5.85
CA GLN A 54 5.86 5.49 -5.09
C GLN A 54 5.14 5.84 -3.80
N GLU A 55 5.57 6.88 -3.07
CA GLU A 55 4.90 7.33 -1.85
C GLU A 55 3.52 7.89 -2.14
N VAL A 56 3.38 8.77 -3.14
CA VAL A 56 2.07 9.30 -3.55
C VAL A 56 1.11 8.17 -3.93
N ILE A 57 1.57 7.18 -4.70
CA ILE A 57 0.76 6.01 -5.07
C ILE A 57 0.39 5.20 -3.82
N THR A 58 1.35 4.91 -2.95
CA THR A 58 1.12 4.11 -1.73
C THR A 58 0.09 4.79 -0.82
N LEU A 59 0.23 6.10 -0.65
CA LEU A 59 -0.65 6.95 0.13
C LEU A 59 -2.07 6.99 -0.46
N THR A 60 -2.18 7.20 -1.78
CA THR A 60 -3.47 7.20 -2.48
C THR A 60 -4.19 5.85 -2.36
N VAL A 61 -3.47 4.76 -2.62
CA VAL A 61 -4.01 3.40 -2.49
C VAL A 61 -4.39 3.10 -1.04
N PHE A 62 -3.63 3.57 -0.06
CA PHE A 62 -3.96 3.44 1.36
C PHE A 62 -5.25 4.17 1.72
N CYS A 63 -5.45 5.41 1.26
CA CYS A 63 -6.70 6.15 1.50
C CYS A 63 -7.93 5.41 0.94
N VAL A 64 -7.85 4.95 -0.31
CA VAL A 64 -8.94 4.17 -0.95
C VAL A 64 -9.16 2.85 -0.20
N PHE A 65 -8.09 2.17 0.18
CA PHE A 65 -8.15 0.92 0.93
C PHE A 65 -8.79 1.10 2.32
N SER A 66 -8.45 2.16 3.04
CA SER A 66 -9.02 2.49 4.35
C SER A 66 -10.54 2.70 4.26
N LEU A 67 -11.00 3.48 3.26
CA LEU A 67 -12.42 3.70 2.99
C LEU A 67 -13.19 2.42 2.64
N VAL A 68 -12.70 1.69 1.64
CA VAL A 68 -13.45 0.61 1.00
C VAL A 68 -13.35 -0.68 1.80
N TYR A 69 -12.17 -0.98 2.35
CA TYR A 69 -11.87 -2.27 2.94
C TYR A 69 -11.98 -2.28 4.47
N LEU A 70 -11.44 -1.25 5.14
CA LEU A 70 -11.51 -1.11 6.60
C LEU A 70 -12.81 -0.46 7.08
N LYS A 71 -13.52 0.27 6.19
CA LYS A 71 -14.73 1.07 6.53
C LYS A 71 -14.51 2.01 7.71
N GLU A 72 -13.27 2.47 7.90
CA GLU A 72 -12.99 3.54 8.85
C GLU A 72 -13.44 4.85 8.20
N ASP A 73 -14.24 5.66 8.91
CA ASP A 73 -14.63 6.98 8.42
C ASP A 73 -13.35 7.79 8.20
N LEU A 74 -13.03 8.12 6.94
CA LEU A 74 -11.96 9.07 6.63
C LEU A 74 -12.37 10.43 7.19
N ARG A 75 -11.97 10.69 8.43
CA ARG A 75 -12.08 12.01 9.04
C ARG A 75 -11.14 12.96 8.29
N TRP A 76 -11.58 14.20 8.12
CA TRP A 76 -10.85 15.28 7.44
C TRP A 76 -9.38 15.42 7.89
N ASN A 77 -9.10 15.05 9.15
CA ASN A 77 -7.77 15.05 9.74
C ASN A 77 -6.76 14.15 9.00
N TYR A 78 -7.22 13.06 8.36
CA TYR A 78 -6.33 12.22 7.54
C TYR A 78 -5.93 12.93 6.26
N LEU A 79 -6.86 13.56 5.54
CA LEU A 79 -6.53 14.34 4.34
C LEU A 79 -5.58 15.50 4.65
N VAL A 80 -5.77 16.18 5.78
CA VAL A 80 -4.87 17.25 6.25
C VAL A 80 -3.50 16.71 6.65
N GLY A 81 -3.44 15.56 7.32
CA GLY A 81 -2.18 14.88 7.65
C GLY A 81 -1.39 14.41 6.42
N PHE A 82 -2.09 14.00 5.35
CA PHE A 82 -1.47 13.63 4.07
C PHE A 82 -1.00 14.84 3.25
N ALA A 83 -1.66 16.00 3.40
CA ALA A 83 -1.26 17.23 2.70
C ALA A 83 -0.11 17.99 3.37
N LEU A 84 0.14 17.72 4.66
CA LEU A 84 1.19 18.36 5.47
C LEU A 84 2.44 17.48 5.67
N MET A 85 2.49 16.32 5.02
CA MET A 85 3.67 15.43 4.99
C MET A 85 4.48 15.68 3.73
#